data_AF-A0A933D0I1-F1
#
_entry.id   AF-A0A933D0I1-F1
#
_cell.length_a   1.000
_cell.length_b   1.000
_cell.length_c   1.000
_cell.angle_alpha   90.00
_cell.angle_beta   90.00
_cell.angle_gamma   90.00
#
_symmetry.space_group_name_H-M   'P 1'
#
loop_
_entity.id
_entity.type
_entity.pdbx_description
1 polymer ?
#
loop_
_entity_poly.entity_id
_entity_poly.type
_entity_poly.pdbx_seq_one_letter_code
_entity_poly.pdbx_strand_id
1 'polypeptide(L)'
;MDLIEKMWEVLTTLSDEAQVASLAKCSELGFDPNRGEITLDESFINLKQARSILIDAIQKKKLIQLPITIQKTLLSHLESISRFLSSMTGGTDEVVNLVNSIEQLDTAIWQFGFYNLSNEVLGYLEKMNQLKKQELALIDLQRKLEEGIQKKADLEKVLEDATAAGAKIEESAKASEESTEGITDNLTKTTETEQKAAALLATIQQNEATSSKLLASTQTSNSSVLALEPKIKEFFEEIDEYREKITSTSEEAKKTVDTNNVETGKILARLNELEDQIKVQIQKATGFSLFHSFQTRQLALAKSKRYWAGALVVLVLASLGVTYFVISTHTEFDVAFYLKLSLSLPLIYAIAFCTVQYSRERKLEEEYAFKSNISISLVPYKDLVEKLIDKQQPQDKERFNAFIIDSITKVFTSPTDKIFESEGKPRVDSDKAIKHLGSAIKAIVEPLKPFLDAIKH
;
A
#
# COMPACT_ATOMS: atom_id res chain seq x y z
N MET A 1 -28.68 -122.06 39.32
CA MET A 1 -28.54 -123.53 39.22
C MET A 1 -29.64 -123.98 38.30
N ASP A 2 -29.30 -124.62 37.19
CA ASP A 2 -30.28 -125.03 36.19
C ASP A 2 -31.23 -126.07 36.83
N LEU A 3 -32.53 -125.94 36.60
CA LEU A 3 -33.54 -126.86 37.15
C LEU A 3 -33.22 -128.32 36.76
N ILE A 4 -32.64 -128.50 35.58
CA ILE A 4 -32.27 -129.78 35.01
C ILE A 4 -31.04 -130.38 35.72
N GLU A 5 -30.05 -129.55 36.08
CA GLU A 5 -28.87 -129.99 36.85
C GLU A 5 -29.29 -130.52 38.22
N LYS A 6 -30.24 -129.84 38.87
CA LYS A 6 -30.76 -130.27 40.17
C LYS A 6 -31.57 -131.57 40.08
N MET A 7 -32.37 -131.75 39.03
CA MET A 7 -33.07 -133.01 38.77
C MET A 7 -32.09 -134.17 38.55
N TRP A 8 -31.00 -133.92 37.81
CA TRP A 8 -29.95 -134.91 37.57
C TRP A 8 -29.30 -135.35 38.89
N GLU A 9 -28.93 -134.39 39.74
CA GLU A 9 -28.34 -134.66 41.05
C GLU A 9 -29.25 -135.56 41.90
N VAL A 10 -30.54 -135.20 42.03
CA VAL A 10 -31.49 -136.00 42.82
C VAL A 10 -31.68 -137.41 42.25
N LEU A 11 -31.79 -137.56 40.92
CA LEU A 11 -31.92 -138.88 40.27
C LEU A 11 -30.72 -139.81 40.51
N THR A 12 -29.52 -139.26 40.74
CA THR A 12 -28.35 -140.07 41.09
C THR A 12 -28.40 -140.62 42.52
N THR A 13 -29.12 -139.95 43.43
CA THR A 13 -29.30 -140.41 44.82
C THR A 13 -30.32 -141.54 44.95
N LEU A 14 -31.22 -141.70 43.98
CA LEU A 14 -32.27 -142.73 43.94
C LEU A 14 -31.76 -144.06 43.36
N SER A 15 -30.57 -144.48 43.78
CA SER A 15 -29.90 -145.67 43.23
C SER A 15 -30.52 -146.98 43.71
N ASP A 16 -30.26 -148.07 42.98
CA ASP A 16 -30.74 -149.40 43.34
C ASP A 16 -30.18 -149.82 44.72
N GLU A 17 -28.94 -149.40 45.05
CA GLU A 17 -28.34 -149.62 46.37
C GLU A 17 -29.10 -148.91 47.48
N ALA A 18 -29.56 -147.67 47.24
CA ALA A 18 -30.32 -146.90 48.21
C ALA A 18 -31.72 -147.51 48.45
N GLN A 19 -32.34 -148.05 47.40
CA GLN A 19 -33.61 -148.78 47.48
C GLN A 19 -33.45 -150.09 48.27
N VAL A 20 -32.44 -150.90 47.96
CA VAL A 20 -32.12 -152.14 48.68
C VAL A 20 -31.80 -151.87 50.15
N ALA A 21 -31.03 -150.83 50.45
CA ALA A 21 -30.73 -150.42 51.82
C ALA A 21 -32.00 -150.04 52.59
N SER A 22 -32.93 -149.37 51.92
CA SER A 22 -34.21 -148.97 52.51
C SER A 22 -35.15 -150.18 52.76
N LEU A 23 -35.18 -151.18 51.86
CA LEU A 23 -35.91 -152.45 52.05
C LEU A 23 -35.34 -153.29 53.19
N ALA A 24 -34.01 -153.39 53.27
CA ALA A 24 -33.33 -154.08 54.35
C ALA A 24 -33.65 -153.42 55.71
N LYS A 25 -33.68 -152.08 55.75
CA LYS A 25 -34.01 -151.34 56.97
C LYS A 25 -35.49 -151.46 57.35
N CYS A 26 -36.38 -151.47 56.37
CA CYS A 26 -37.81 -151.75 56.52
C CYS A 26 -38.03 -153.12 57.18
N SER A 27 -37.30 -154.15 56.71
CA SER A 27 -37.34 -155.51 57.27
C SER A 27 -36.75 -155.60 58.68
N GLU A 28 -35.65 -154.88 58.96
CA GLU A 28 -34.99 -154.85 60.27
C GLU A 28 -35.89 -154.24 61.36
N LEU A 29 -36.64 -153.18 61.02
CA LEU A 29 -37.47 -152.42 61.95
C LEU A 29 -38.91 -152.92 62.04
N GLY A 30 -39.26 -153.96 61.26
CA GLY A 30 -40.59 -154.57 61.26
C GLY A 30 -41.69 -153.71 60.62
N PHE A 31 -41.33 -152.81 59.70
CA PHE A 31 -42.31 -152.06 58.92
C PHE A 31 -42.96 -152.99 57.89
N ASP A 32 -44.25 -152.80 57.62
CA ASP A 32 -44.98 -153.61 56.63
C ASP A 32 -44.78 -153.04 55.22
N PRO A 33 -44.02 -153.70 54.33
CA PRO A 33 -43.79 -153.23 52.97
C PRO A 33 -45.05 -153.27 52.09
N ASN A 34 -46.13 -153.92 52.56
CA ASN A 34 -47.40 -154.04 51.85
C ASN A 34 -48.49 -153.09 52.38
N ARG A 35 -48.12 -152.11 53.23
CA ARG A 35 -49.09 -151.18 53.83
C ARG A 35 -49.70 -150.18 52.83
N GLY A 36 -49.05 -149.98 51.69
CA GLY A 36 -49.56 -149.12 50.60
C GLY A 36 -50.61 -149.83 49.74
N GLU A 37 -51.32 -149.07 48.89
CA GLU A 37 -52.18 -149.64 47.84
C GLU A 37 -51.38 -150.45 46.82
N ILE A 38 -50.11 -150.08 46.64
CA ILE A 38 -49.09 -150.77 45.87
C ILE A 38 -47.98 -151.19 46.82
N THR A 39 -47.40 -152.37 46.60
CA THR A 39 -46.30 -152.86 47.43
C THR A 39 -45.05 -152.02 47.21
N LEU A 40 -44.24 -151.86 48.25
CA LEU A 40 -43.01 -151.07 48.15
C LEU A 40 -42.05 -151.61 47.07
N ASP A 41 -42.01 -152.93 46.87
CA ASP A 41 -41.22 -153.56 45.81
C ASP A 41 -41.72 -153.19 44.40
N GLU A 42 -43.03 -153.18 44.19
CA GLU A 42 -43.63 -152.78 42.91
C GLU A 42 -43.41 -151.29 42.63
N SER A 43 -43.56 -150.43 43.65
CA SER A 43 -43.19 -149.02 43.51
C SER A 43 -41.70 -148.85 43.19
N PHE A 44 -40.78 -149.65 43.75
CA PHE A 44 -39.37 -149.54 43.36
C PHE A 44 -39.11 -149.93 41.89
N ILE A 45 -39.88 -150.85 41.33
CA ILE A 45 -39.85 -151.15 39.88
C ILE A 45 -40.28 -149.90 39.09
N ASN A 46 -41.39 -149.28 39.48
CA ASN A 46 -41.89 -148.04 38.85
C ASN A 46 -40.85 -146.91 38.98
N LEU A 47 -40.23 -146.76 40.15
CA LEU A 47 -39.18 -145.76 40.38
C LEU A 47 -37.97 -145.99 39.47
N LYS A 48 -37.55 -147.25 39.29
CA LYS A 48 -36.43 -147.59 38.41
C LYS A 48 -36.74 -147.26 36.95
N GLN A 49 -37.95 -147.56 36.50
CA GLN A 49 -38.42 -147.20 35.17
C GLN A 49 -38.49 -145.67 35.00
N ALA A 50 -39.14 -144.98 35.93
CA ALA A 50 -39.26 -143.52 35.97
C ALA A 50 -37.88 -142.84 35.93
N ARG A 51 -36.94 -143.33 36.74
CA ARG A 51 -35.54 -142.86 36.78
C ARG A 51 -34.86 -143.03 35.42
N SER A 52 -34.99 -144.20 34.80
CA SER A 52 -34.41 -144.47 33.47
C SER A 52 -34.94 -143.49 32.41
N ILE A 53 -36.25 -143.27 32.40
CA ILE A 53 -36.91 -142.36 31.44
C ILE A 53 -36.47 -140.92 31.65
N LEU A 54 -36.40 -140.45 32.89
CA LEU A 54 -35.97 -139.08 33.19
C LEU A 54 -34.49 -138.88 32.90
N ILE A 55 -33.63 -139.85 33.19
CA ILE A 55 -32.21 -139.81 32.81
C ILE A 55 -32.06 -139.72 31.28
N ASP A 56 -32.79 -140.53 30.51
CA ASP A 56 -32.80 -140.46 29.04
C ASP A 56 -33.28 -139.08 28.55
N ALA A 57 -34.34 -138.55 29.18
CA ALA A 57 -34.88 -137.24 28.85
C ALA A 57 -33.91 -136.09 29.18
N ILE A 58 -33.09 -136.19 30.23
CA ILE A 58 -32.05 -135.20 30.55
C ILE A 58 -30.92 -135.32 29.52
N GLN A 59 -30.40 -136.53 29.28
CA GLN A 59 -29.28 -136.76 28.37
C GLN A 59 -29.58 -136.34 26.93
N LYS A 60 -30.80 -136.63 26.46
CA LYS A 60 -31.27 -136.21 25.13
C LYS A 60 -31.77 -134.77 25.08
N LYS A 61 -31.57 -133.98 26.15
CA LYS A 61 -32.03 -132.59 26.27
C LYS A 61 -33.51 -132.40 25.96
N LYS A 62 -34.34 -133.41 26.29
CA LYS A 62 -35.80 -133.34 26.12
C LYS A 62 -36.44 -132.48 27.19
N LEU A 63 -35.91 -132.51 28.41
CA LEU A 63 -36.44 -131.75 29.56
C LEU A 63 -36.32 -130.23 29.41
N ILE A 64 -35.27 -129.70 28.76
CA ILE A 64 -35.09 -128.25 28.55
C ILE A 64 -36.16 -127.63 27.65
N GLN A 65 -36.87 -128.48 26.90
CA GLN A 65 -37.86 -128.07 25.92
C GLN A 65 -39.27 -128.07 26.51
N LEU A 66 -39.45 -128.64 27.70
CA LEU A 66 -40.72 -128.60 28.38
C LEU A 66 -40.91 -127.25 29.09
N PRO A 67 -42.15 -126.76 29.21
CA PRO A 67 -42.47 -125.61 30.04
C PRO A 67 -41.80 -125.70 31.42
N ILE A 68 -41.23 -124.58 31.88
CA ILE A 68 -40.54 -124.48 33.18
C ILE A 68 -41.43 -124.99 34.32
N THR A 69 -42.75 -124.82 34.21
CA THR A 69 -43.72 -125.33 35.18
C THR A 69 -43.68 -126.86 35.31
N ILE A 70 -43.55 -127.60 34.21
CA ILE A 70 -43.47 -129.07 34.21
C ILE A 70 -42.15 -129.54 34.82
N GLN A 71 -41.04 -128.87 34.48
CA GLN A 71 -39.72 -129.16 35.06
C GLN A 71 -39.74 -128.99 36.59
N LYS A 72 -40.40 -127.94 37.10
CA LYS A 72 -40.56 -127.71 38.55
C LYS A 72 -41.39 -128.81 39.22
N THR A 73 -42.48 -129.27 38.60
CA THR A 73 -43.33 -130.33 39.16
C THR A 73 -42.56 -131.65 39.30
N LEU A 74 -41.85 -132.07 38.26
CA LEU A 74 -41.07 -133.32 38.30
C LEU A 74 -39.96 -133.29 39.35
N LEU A 75 -39.24 -132.16 39.45
CA LEU A 75 -38.22 -131.98 40.47
C LEU A 75 -38.79 -132.10 41.89
N SER A 76 -39.97 -131.51 42.14
CA SER A 76 -40.64 -131.59 43.45
C SER A 76 -40.98 -133.02 43.86
N HIS A 77 -41.43 -133.87 42.92
CA HIS A 77 -41.69 -135.29 43.19
C HIS A 77 -40.38 -136.05 43.47
N LEU A 78 -39.33 -135.82 42.67
CA LEU A 78 -38.01 -136.44 42.88
C LEU A 78 -37.40 -136.10 44.25
N GLU A 79 -37.46 -134.83 44.64
CA GLU A 79 -36.98 -134.37 45.94
C GLU A 79 -37.76 -135.01 47.10
N SER A 80 -39.08 -135.17 46.93
CA SER A 80 -39.93 -135.83 47.92
C SER A 80 -39.56 -137.30 48.10
N ILE A 81 -39.36 -138.03 46.98
CA ILE A 81 -38.93 -139.43 46.99
C ILE A 81 -37.56 -139.57 47.67
N SER A 82 -36.58 -138.72 47.29
CA SER A 82 -35.23 -138.76 47.88
C SER A 82 -35.26 -138.52 49.39
N ARG A 83 -36.09 -137.58 49.85
CA ARG A 83 -36.30 -137.29 51.27
C ARG A 83 -36.93 -138.47 52.01
N PHE A 84 -38.01 -139.06 51.48
CA PHE A 84 -38.69 -140.18 52.13
C PHE A 84 -37.81 -141.43 52.16
N LEU A 85 -37.08 -141.71 51.08
CA LEU A 85 -36.11 -142.80 51.02
C LEU A 85 -35.00 -142.63 52.07
N SER A 86 -34.43 -141.43 52.18
CA SER A 86 -33.41 -141.13 53.19
C SER A 86 -33.94 -141.26 54.62
N SER A 87 -35.18 -140.82 54.87
CA SER A 87 -35.83 -140.91 56.19
C SER A 87 -36.15 -142.36 56.57
N MET A 88 -36.51 -143.19 55.58
CA MET A 88 -36.73 -144.63 55.75
C MET A 88 -35.44 -145.36 56.08
N THR A 89 -34.32 -145.05 55.40
CA THR A 89 -32.99 -145.56 55.76
C THR A 89 -32.54 -145.08 57.16
N GLY A 90 -32.97 -143.88 57.56
CA GLY A 90 -32.77 -143.31 58.90
C GLY A 90 -33.62 -143.95 60.00
N GLY A 91 -34.53 -144.87 59.67
CA GLY A 91 -35.33 -145.64 60.61
C GLY A 91 -36.71 -145.06 60.94
N THR A 92 -37.23 -144.14 60.13
CA THR A 92 -38.61 -143.64 60.23
C THR A 92 -39.53 -144.44 59.29
N ASP A 93 -40.74 -144.76 59.73
CA ASP A 93 -41.73 -145.44 58.88
C ASP A 93 -42.37 -144.48 57.89
N GLU A 94 -41.83 -144.45 56.67
CA GLU A 94 -42.26 -143.60 55.56
C GLU A 94 -42.76 -144.41 54.36
N VAL A 95 -43.07 -145.70 54.53
CA VAL A 95 -43.38 -146.64 53.44
C VAL A 95 -44.51 -146.12 52.54
N VAL A 96 -45.63 -145.68 53.14
CA VAL A 96 -46.79 -145.19 52.38
C VAL A 96 -46.50 -143.87 51.66
N ASN A 97 -45.76 -142.96 52.29
CA ASN A 97 -45.43 -141.65 51.70
C ASN A 97 -44.45 -141.80 50.53
N LEU A 98 -43.50 -142.72 50.65
CA LEU A 98 -42.57 -143.07 49.59
C LEU A 98 -43.31 -143.69 48.41
N VAL A 99 -44.14 -144.71 48.64
CA VAL A 99 -44.99 -145.35 47.61
C VAL A 99 -45.81 -144.28 46.88
N ASN A 100 -46.59 -143.46 47.60
CA ASN A 100 -47.42 -142.42 46.98
C ASN A 100 -46.61 -141.43 46.13
N SER A 101 -45.42 -141.04 46.58
CA SER A 101 -44.58 -140.09 45.85
C SER A 101 -43.99 -140.71 44.58
N ILE A 102 -43.66 -141.99 44.61
CA ILE A 102 -43.19 -142.75 43.45
C ILE A 102 -44.31 -142.86 42.41
N GLU A 103 -45.53 -143.21 42.83
CA GLU A 103 -46.66 -143.37 41.91
C GLU A 103 -47.11 -142.02 41.31
N GLN A 104 -47.03 -140.94 42.08
CA GLN A 104 -47.26 -139.58 41.55
C GLN A 104 -46.21 -139.20 40.51
N LEU A 105 -44.95 -139.59 40.71
CA LEU A 105 -43.90 -139.36 39.72
C LEU A 105 -44.18 -140.16 38.44
N ASP A 106 -44.52 -141.44 38.55
CA ASP A 106 -44.81 -142.28 37.38
C ASP A 106 -46.03 -141.76 36.61
N THR A 107 -47.09 -141.39 37.32
CA THR A 107 -48.28 -140.74 36.75
C THR A 107 -47.92 -139.45 36.03
N ALA A 108 -47.06 -138.60 36.60
CA ALA A 108 -46.61 -137.36 35.97
C ALA A 108 -45.80 -137.64 34.69
N ILE A 109 -44.93 -138.66 34.68
CA ILE A 109 -44.17 -139.09 33.50
C ILE A 109 -45.12 -139.54 32.38
N TRP A 110 -46.18 -140.26 32.72
CA TRP A 110 -47.24 -140.64 31.78
C TRP A 110 -48.05 -139.45 31.27
N GLN A 111 -48.56 -138.60 32.17
CA GLN A 111 -49.39 -137.43 31.82
C GLN A 111 -48.65 -136.45 30.90
N PHE A 112 -47.36 -136.24 31.15
CA PHE A 112 -46.53 -135.38 30.32
C PHE A 112 -46.00 -136.09 29.07
N GLY A 113 -46.40 -137.35 28.84
CA GLY A 113 -46.15 -138.07 27.61
C GLY A 113 -44.68 -138.41 27.37
N PHE A 114 -43.87 -138.56 28.43
CA PHE A 114 -42.42 -138.81 28.31
C PHE A 114 -42.06 -140.02 27.45
N TYR A 115 -42.95 -141.01 27.42
CA TYR A 115 -42.86 -142.21 26.58
C TYR A 115 -42.96 -141.90 25.07
N ASN A 116 -43.61 -140.79 24.69
CA ASN A 116 -43.98 -140.44 23.32
C ASN A 116 -43.31 -139.16 22.78
N LEU A 117 -42.33 -138.57 23.48
CA LEU A 117 -41.56 -137.44 22.95
C LEU A 117 -40.70 -137.89 21.76
N SER A 118 -41.28 -137.78 20.55
CA SER A 118 -40.61 -137.96 19.27
C SER A 118 -39.80 -136.72 18.90
N ASN A 119 -38.69 -136.91 18.18
CA ASN A 119 -37.76 -135.83 17.83
C ASN A 119 -38.40 -134.71 16.96
N GLU A 120 -39.52 -134.98 16.28
CA GLU A 120 -40.19 -134.01 15.40
C GLU A 120 -40.89 -132.89 16.18
N VAL A 121 -41.60 -133.22 17.26
CA VAL A 121 -42.31 -132.23 18.11
C VAL A 121 -41.32 -131.29 18.79
N LEU A 122 -40.14 -131.80 19.17
CA LEU A 122 -39.03 -131.03 19.73
C LEU A 122 -38.48 -129.99 18.72
N GLY A 123 -38.33 -130.37 17.44
CA GLY A 123 -37.86 -129.47 16.39
C GLY A 123 -38.79 -128.29 16.10
N TYR A 124 -40.11 -128.47 16.22
CA TYR A 124 -41.08 -127.36 16.08
C TYR A 124 -40.99 -126.36 17.22
N LEU A 125 -40.80 -126.84 18.45
CA LEU A 125 -40.74 -126.01 19.65
C LEU A 125 -39.46 -125.17 19.68
N GLU A 126 -38.35 -125.72 19.19
CA GLU A 126 -37.10 -124.98 18.98
C GLU A 126 -37.26 -123.86 17.95
N LYS A 127 -37.87 -124.15 16.79
CA LYS A 127 -38.17 -123.13 15.77
C LYS A 127 -39.10 -122.04 16.30
N MET A 128 -40.10 -122.39 17.11
CA MET A 128 -41.01 -121.40 17.70
C MET A 128 -40.29 -120.48 18.70
N ASN A 129 -39.36 -121.00 19.49
CA ASN A 129 -38.52 -120.19 20.35
C ASN A 129 -37.54 -119.29 19.57
N GLN A 130 -37.01 -119.76 18.44
CA GLN A 130 -36.20 -118.94 17.54
C GLN A 130 -37.01 -117.79 16.92
N LEU A 131 -38.24 -118.07 16.45
CA LEU A 131 -39.15 -117.05 15.92
C LEU A 131 -39.50 -115.99 16.97
N LYS A 132 -39.78 -116.38 18.22
CA LYS A 132 -40.02 -115.42 19.32
C LYS A 132 -38.81 -114.53 19.59
N LYS A 133 -37.60 -115.08 19.52
CA LYS A 133 -36.37 -114.28 19.67
C LYS A 133 -36.21 -113.27 18.53
N GLN A 134 -36.52 -113.67 17.30
CA GLN A 134 -36.49 -112.79 16.14
C GLN A 134 -37.56 -111.70 16.20
N GLU A 135 -38.77 -112.01 16.67
CA GLU A 135 -39.86 -111.05 16.87
C GLU A 135 -39.47 -109.98 17.90
N LEU A 136 -38.88 -110.37 19.04
CA LEU A 136 -38.37 -109.41 20.02
C LEU A 136 -37.26 -108.52 19.45
N ALA A 137 -36.37 -109.08 18.64
CA ALA A 137 -35.32 -108.31 17.96
C ALA A 137 -35.91 -107.32 16.93
N LEU A 138 -36.96 -107.70 16.20
CA LEU A 138 -37.66 -106.82 15.26
C LEU A 138 -38.35 -105.65 15.98
N ILE A 139 -38.98 -105.90 17.13
CA ILE A 139 -39.60 -104.85 17.95
C ILE A 139 -38.53 -103.85 18.44
N ASP A 140 -37.38 -104.33 18.92
CA ASP A 140 -36.28 -103.44 19.34
C ASP A 140 -35.70 -102.63 18.17
N LEU A 141 -35.60 -103.25 16.99
CA LEU A 141 -35.16 -102.58 15.77
C LEU A 141 -36.14 -101.50 15.33
N GLN A 142 -37.45 -101.77 15.40
CA GLN A 142 -38.50 -100.79 15.07
C GLN A 142 -38.42 -99.58 16.00
N ARG A 143 -38.27 -99.81 17.31
CA ARG A 143 -38.10 -98.72 18.29
C ARG A 143 -36.86 -97.86 17.97
N LYS A 144 -35.73 -98.50 17.66
CA LYS A 144 -34.50 -97.78 17.27
C LYS A 144 -34.67 -96.98 15.98
N LEU A 145 -35.44 -97.51 15.03
CA LEU A 145 -35.74 -96.81 13.78
C LEU A 145 -36.61 -95.57 14.03
N GLU A 146 -37.65 -95.68 14.86
CA GLU A 146 -38.50 -94.55 15.26
C GLU A 146 -37.69 -93.47 15.99
N GLU A 147 -36.81 -93.86 16.92
CA GLU A 147 -35.86 -92.93 17.56
C GLU A 147 -34.92 -92.26 16.54
N GLY A 148 -34.48 -93.00 15.52
CA GLY A 148 -33.65 -92.46 14.43
C GLY A 148 -34.39 -91.46 13.55
N ILE A 149 -35.67 -91.72 13.24
CA ILE A 149 -36.53 -90.80 12.47
C ILE A 149 -36.73 -89.50 13.26
N GLN A 150 -37.00 -89.60 14.56
CA GLN A 150 -37.16 -88.40 15.41
C GLN A 150 -35.88 -87.56 15.43
N LYS A 151 -34.71 -88.20 15.64
CA LYS A 151 -33.42 -87.51 15.61
C LYS A 151 -33.14 -86.85 14.25
N LYS A 152 -33.55 -87.48 13.15
CA LYS A 152 -33.42 -86.89 11.81
C LYS A 152 -34.26 -85.61 11.69
N ALA A 153 -35.51 -85.63 12.16
CA ALA A 153 -36.37 -84.45 12.15
C ALA A 153 -35.78 -83.31 13.00
N ASP A 154 -35.22 -83.63 14.17
CA ASP A 154 -34.54 -82.64 15.03
C ASP A 154 -33.31 -82.04 14.32
N LEU A 155 -32.52 -82.87 13.61
CA LEU A 155 -31.37 -82.43 12.82
C LEU A 155 -31.77 -81.53 11.64
N GLU A 156 -32.86 -81.85 10.94
CA GLU A 156 -33.38 -81.02 9.85
C GLU A 156 -33.80 -79.64 10.37
N LYS A 157 -34.44 -79.58 11.55
CA LYS A 157 -34.79 -78.31 12.20
C LYS A 157 -33.56 -77.50 12.59
N VAL A 158 -32.53 -78.14 13.17
CA VAL A 158 -31.27 -77.46 13.50
C VAL A 158 -30.58 -76.93 12.26
N LEU A 159 -30.64 -77.65 11.14
CA LEU A 159 -30.08 -77.21 9.87
C LEU A 159 -30.82 -75.99 9.33
N GLU A 160 -32.16 -75.97 9.40
CA GLU A 160 -32.97 -74.82 9.04
C GLU A 160 -32.64 -73.60 9.91
N ASP A 161 -32.57 -73.76 11.23
CA ASP A 161 -32.19 -72.69 12.16
C ASP A 161 -30.77 -72.16 11.88
N ALA A 162 -29.82 -73.06 11.60
CA ALA A 162 -28.44 -72.71 11.28
C ALA A 162 -28.33 -71.95 9.95
N THR A 163 -29.07 -72.36 8.92
CA THR A 163 -29.09 -71.65 7.63
C THR A 163 -29.74 -70.27 7.75
N ALA A 164 -30.83 -70.15 8.50
CA ALA A 164 -31.47 -68.86 8.79
C ALA A 164 -30.54 -67.93 9.59
N ALA A 165 -29.80 -68.47 10.57
CA ALA A 165 -28.79 -67.72 11.31
C ALA A 165 -27.64 -67.26 10.39
N GLY A 166 -27.17 -68.13 9.49
CA GLY A 166 -26.16 -67.79 8.49
C GLY A 166 -26.57 -66.62 7.59
N ALA A 167 -27.81 -66.63 7.08
CA ALA A 167 -28.35 -65.55 6.26
C ALA A 167 -28.38 -64.20 7.01
N LYS A 168 -28.78 -64.20 8.29
CA LYS A 168 -28.77 -62.99 9.15
C LYS A 168 -27.37 -62.46 9.41
N ILE A 169 -26.39 -63.36 9.58
CA ILE A 169 -24.98 -62.98 9.74
C ILE A 169 -24.47 -62.32 8.46
N GLU A 170 -24.79 -62.86 7.29
CA GLU A 170 -24.39 -62.27 6.01
C GLU A 170 -25.01 -60.88 5.78
N GLU A 171 -26.29 -60.72 6.11
CA GLU A 171 -26.98 -59.42 6.06
C GLU A 171 -26.33 -58.41 7.02
N SER A 172 -26.02 -58.84 8.25
CA SER A 172 -25.34 -57.98 9.24
C SER A 172 -23.91 -57.62 8.81
N ALA A 173 -23.20 -58.53 8.15
CA ALA A 173 -21.87 -58.28 7.61
C ALA A 173 -21.91 -57.22 6.50
N LYS A 174 -22.86 -57.32 5.56
CA LYS A 174 -23.08 -56.32 4.50
C LYS A 174 -23.42 -54.94 5.08
N ALA A 175 -24.34 -54.89 6.04
CA ALA A 175 -24.68 -53.64 6.72
C ALA A 175 -23.47 -53.02 7.46
N SER A 176 -22.61 -53.86 8.05
CA SER A 176 -21.37 -53.41 8.70
C SER A 176 -20.35 -52.88 7.70
N GLU A 177 -20.22 -53.48 6.51
CA GLU A 177 -19.36 -53.00 5.43
C GLU A 177 -19.82 -51.64 4.91
N GLU A 178 -21.11 -51.48 4.61
CA GLU A 178 -21.70 -50.20 4.18
C GLU A 178 -21.49 -49.10 5.24
N SER A 179 -21.66 -49.44 6.53
CA SER A 179 -21.40 -48.51 7.63
C SER A 179 -19.93 -48.09 7.69
N THR A 180 -19.00 -49.02 7.43
CA THR A 180 -17.55 -48.76 7.43
C THR A 180 -17.14 -47.84 6.28
N GLU A 181 -17.72 -48.04 5.08
CA GLU A 181 -17.55 -47.13 3.95
C GLU A 181 -18.07 -45.73 4.27
N GLY A 182 -19.28 -45.63 4.86
CA GLY A 182 -19.85 -44.35 5.29
C GLY A 182 -19.01 -43.63 6.35
N ILE A 183 -18.42 -44.36 7.30
CA ILE A 183 -17.49 -43.80 8.29
C ILE A 183 -16.23 -43.26 7.60
N THR A 184 -15.70 -43.99 6.62
CA THR A 184 -14.49 -43.60 5.89
C THR A 184 -14.72 -42.33 5.06
N ASP A 185 -15.86 -42.22 4.38
CA ASP A 185 -16.25 -41.01 3.65
C ASP A 185 -16.39 -39.80 4.58
N ASN A 186 -17.08 -39.98 5.72
CA ASN A 186 -17.23 -38.92 6.73
C ASN A 186 -15.89 -38.49 7.34
N LEU A 187 -14.96 -39.42 7.57
CA LEU A 187 -13.62 -39.11 8.06
C LEU A 187 -12.84 -38.26 7.05
N THR A 188 -12.96 -38.60 5.76
CA THR A 188 -12.31 -37.86 4.67
C THR A 188 -12.86 -36.43 4.60
N LYS A 189 -14.18 -36.27 4.61
CA LYS A 189 -14.84 -34.94 4.64
C LYS A 189 -14.48 -34.12 5.87
N THR A 190 -14.36 -34.76 7.03
CA THR A 190 -13.95 -34.10 8.28
C THR A 190 -12.51 -33.59 8.17
N THR A 191 -11.61 -34.41 7.63
CA THR A 191 -10.20 -34.03 7.41
C THR A 191 -10.07 -32.85 6.45
N GLU A 192 -10.83 -32.85 5.34
CA GLU A 192 -10.87 -31.71 4.41
C GLU A 192 -11.39 -30.43 5.08
N THR A 193 -12.41 -30.57 5.93
CA THR A 193 -12.99 -29.44 6.68
C THR A 193 -12.00 -28.88 7.70
N GLU A 194 -11.25 -29.75 8.38
CA GLU A 194 -10.18 -29.37 9.30
C GLU A 194 -9.07 -28.58 8.59
N GLN A 195 -8.64 -29.04 7.41
CA GLN A 195 -7.65 -28.31 6.59
C GLN A 195 -8.16 -26.93 6.16
N LYS A 196 -9.43 -26.82 5.74
CA LYS A 196 -10.05 -25.53 5.40
C LYS A 196 -10.13 -24.60 6.61
N ALA A 197 -10.47 -25.13 7.79
CA ALA A 197 -10.52 -24.37 9.03
C ALA A 197 -9.12 -23.85 9.43
N ALA A 198 -8.08 -24.67 9.29
CA ALA A 198 -6.71 -24.26 9.55
C ALA A 198 -6.25 -23.14 8.60
N ALA A 199 -6.58 -23.22 7.32
CA ALA A 199 -6.28 -22.16 6.34
C ALA A 199 -7.01 -20.84 6.65
N LEU A 200 -8.26 -20.92 7.08
CA LEU A 200 -9.03 -19.75 7.52
C LEU A 200 -8.42 -19.12 8.77
N LEU A 201 -7.99 -19.93 9.74
CA LEU A 201 -7.34 -19.44 10.96
C LEU A 201 -6.04 -18.68 10.64
N ALA A 202 -5.20 -19.21 9.75
CA ALA A 202 -3.99 -18.55 9.29
C ALA A 202 -4.30 -17.20 8.59
N THR A 203 -5.36 -17.16 7.77
CA THR A 203 -5.81 -15.93 7.12
C THR A 203 -6.30 -14.88 8.13
N ILE A 204 -7.03 -15.31 9.17
CA ILE A 204 -7.49 -14.43 10.25
C ILE A 204 -6.29 -13.83 11.00
N GLN A 205 -5.29 -14.64 11.35
CA GLN A 205 -4.07 -14.18 12.02
C GLN A 205 -3.28 -13.17 11.17
N GLN A 206 -3.19 -13.39 9.86
CA GLN A 206 -2.56 -12.44 8.94
C GLN A 206 -3.33 -11.11 8.85
N ASN A 207 -4.67 -11.19 8.79
CA ASN A 207 -5.53 -10.01 8.78
C ASN A 207 -5.43 -9.22 10.09
N GLU A 208 -5.35 -9.89 11.24
CA GLU A 208 -5.15 -9.26 12.54
C GLU A 208 -3.82 -8.49 12.58
N ALA A 209 -2.71 -9.12 12.14
CA ALA A 209 -1.41 -8.46 12.06
C ALA A 209 -1.43 -7.24 11.12
N THR A 210 -2.11 -7.36 9.97
CA THR A 210 -2.26 -6.26 9.00
C THR A 210 -3.09 -5.12 9.57
N SER A 211 -4.20 -5.44 10.25
CA SER A 211 -5.08 -4.47 10.92
C SER A 211 -4.34 -3.72 12.02
N SER A 212 -3.55 -4.43 12.83
CA SER A 212 -2.70 -3.82 13.88
C SER A 212 -1.66 -2.85 13.27
N LYS A 213 -1.01 -3.24 12.17
CA LYS A 213 -0.09 -2.36 11.45
C LYS A 213 -0.79 -1.12 10.88
N LEU A 214 -1.98 -1.28 10.33
CA LEU A 214 -2.76 -0.16 9.80
C LEU A 214 -3.17 0.79 10.93
N LEU A 215 -3.61 0.27 12.07
CA LEU A 215 -3.95 1.07 13.25
C LEU A 215 -2.76 1.91 13.73
N ALA A 216 -1.56 1.33 13.83
CA ALA A 216 -0.34 2.05 14.19
C ALA A 216 0.00 3.16 13.16
N SER A 217 -0.15 2.87 11.85
CA SER A 217 0.05 3.86 10.78
C SER A 217 -0.95 5.01 10.86
N THR A 218 -2.23 4.70 11.11
CA THR A 218 -3.29 5.69 11.30
C THR A 218 -3.04 6.56 12.53
N GLN A 219 -2.62 5.97 13.66
CA GLN A 219 -2.24 6.73 14.86
C GLN A 219 -1.08 7.68 14.59
N THR A 220 -0.06 7.22 13.86
CA THR A 220 1.09 8.05 13.48
C THR A 220 0.67 9.20 12.56
N SER A 221 -0.15 8.91 11.56
CA SER A 221 -0.71 9.93 10.66
C SER A 221 -1.55 10.95 11.42
N ASN A 222 -2.40 10.49 12.35
CA ASN A 222 -3.22 11.35 13.18
C ASN A 222 -2.37 12.27 14.07
N SER A 223 -1.31 11.74 14.69
CA SER A 223 -0.37 12.55 15.46
C SER A 223 0.35 13.61 14.61
N SER A 224 0.69 13.27 13.37
CA SER A 224 1.30 14.21 12.41
C SER A 224 0.34 15.31 12.00
N VAL A 225 -0.95 14.99 11.82
CA VAL A 225 -2.01 15.97 11.54
C VAL A 225 -2.23 16.90 12.73
N LEU A 226 -2.30 16.36 13.95
CA LEU A 226 -2.42 17.18 15.16
C LEU A 226 -1.22 18.12 15.34
N ALA A 227 -0.02 17.69 14.95
CA ALA A 227 1.18 18.53 14.99
C ALA A 227 1.20 19.66 13.94
N LEU A 228 0.33 19.61 12.91
CA LEU A 228 0.19 20.71 11.93
C LEU A 228 -0.66 21.85 12.48
N GLU A 229 -1.61 21.60 13.39
CA GLU A 229 -2.47 22.64 13.97
C GLU A 229 -1.69 23.82 14.58
N PRO A 230 -0.69 23.62 15.46
CA PRO A 230 0.08 24.73 16.01
C PRO A 230 0.89 25.47 14.95
N LYS A 231 1.45 24.76 13.96
CA LYS A 231 2.20 25.38 12.86
C LYS A 231 1.32 26.27 11.98
N ILE A 232 0.06 25.85 11.76
CA ILE A 232 -0.92 26.66 11.05
C ILE A 232 -1.26 27.92 11.85
N LYS A 233 -1.45 27.81 13.16
CA LYS A 233 -1.68 28.98 14.04
C LYS A 233 -0.50 29.96 13.99
N GLU A 234 0.72 29.46 14.15
CA GLU A 234 1.95 30.27 14.09
C GLU A 234 2.11 30.97 12.73
N PHE A 235 1.83 30.27 11.63
CA PHE A 235 1.84 30.86 10.29
C PHE A 235 0.80 31.99 10.12
N PHE A 236 -0.41 31.83 10.67
CA PHE A 236 -1.42 32.89 10.62
C PHE A 236 -1.05 34.09 11.50
N GLU A 237 -0.45 33.87 12.67
CA GLU A 237 0.07 34.93 13.53
C GLU A 237 1.18 35.73 12.81
N GLU A 238 2.11 35.05 12.13
CA GLU A 238 3.14 35.71 11.30
C GLU A 238 2.52 36.51 10.15
N ILE A 239 1.51 35.96 9.46
CA ILE A 239 0.79 36.67 8.38
C ILE A 239 0.14 37.95 8.90
N ASP A 240 -0.53 37.89 10.05
CA ASP A 240 -1.20 39.05 10.64
C ASP A 240 -0.16 40.12 11.05
N GLU A 241 0.97 39.72 11.64
CA GLU A 241 2.10 40.62 11.93
C GLU A 241 2.65 41.31 10.65
N TYR A 242 2.86 40.54 9.59
CA TYR A 242 3.34 41.10 8.32
C TYR A 242 2.32 42.05 7.70
N ARG A 243 1.03 41.72 7.80
CA ARG A 243 -0.05 42.56 7.32
C ARG A 243 -0.06 43.90 8.06
N GLU A 244 0.09 43.88 9.38
CA GLU A 244 0.17 45.08 10.21
C GLU A 244 1.38 45.95 9.84
N LYS A 245 2.57 45.34 9.68
CA LYS A 245 3.78 46.02 9.21
C LYS A 245 3.60 46.65 7.83
N ILE A 246 2.98 45.94 6.88
CA ILE A 246 2.70 46.46 5.54
C ILE A 246 1.74 47.65 5.61
N THR A 247 0.66 47.56 6.38
CA THR A 247 -0.29 48.67 6.53
C THR A 247 0.35 49.89 7.17
N SER A 248 1.12 49.71 8.26
CA SER A 248 1.83 50.79 8.93
C SER A 248 2.85 51.46 8.01
N THR A 249 3.66 50.67 7.31
CA THR A 249 4.65 51.19 6.35
C THR A 249 3.98 51.92 5.19
N SER A 250 2.84 51.43 4.70
CA SER A 250 2.07 52.08 3.64
C SER A 250 1.51 53.43 4.08
N GLU A 251 0.99 53.52 5.31
CA GLU A 251 0.51 54.78 5.89
C GLU A 251 1.65 55.78 6.12
N GLU A 252 2.79 55.33 6.65
CA GLU A 252 3.98 56.17 6.82
C GLU A 252 4.54 56.67 5.48
N ALA A 253 4.62 55.80 4.47
CA ALA A 253 5.05 56.16 3.13
C ALA A 253 4.10 57.20 2.52
N LYS A 254 2.77 57.01 2.66
CA LYS A 254 1.77 57.98 2.19
C LYS A 254 1.94 59.33 2.89
N LYS A 255 2.06 59.34 4.22
CA LYS A 255 2.28 60.57 5.01
C LYS A 255 3.58 61.28 4.62
N THR A 256 4.64 60.52 4.35
CA THR A 256 5.94 61.06 3.91
C THR A 256 5.84 61.67 2.52
N VAL A 257 5.17 61.00 1.58
CA VAL A 257 4.91 61.52 0.23
C VAL A 257 4.07 62.80 0.29
N ASP A 258 3.00 62.81 1.09
CA ASP A 258 2.15 64.00 1.27
C ASP A 258 2.96 65.17 1.85
N THR A 259 3.79 64.91 2.87
CA THR A 259 4.67 65.94 3.46
C THR A 259 5.69 66.46 2.45
N ASN A 260 6.35 65.58 1.71
CA ASN A 260 7.33 65.96 0.69
C ASN A 260 6.68 66.75 -0.45
N ASN A 261 5.45 66.40 -0.86
CA ASN A 261 4.70 67.15 -1.85
C ASN A 261 4.41 68.58 -1.36
N VAL A 262 4.01 68.74 -0.09
CA VAL A 262 3.78 70.06 0.52
C VAL A 262 5.08 70.88 0.57
N GLU A 263 6.18 70.30 1.04
CA GLU A 263 7.47 70.99 1.10
C GLU A 263 8.02 71.34 -0.29
N THR A 264 7.90 70.42 -1.26
CA THR A 264 8.28 70.68 -2.65
C THR A 264 7.44 71.82 -3.25
N GLY A 265 6.14 71.86 -2.94
CA GLY A 265 5.26 72.96 -3.33
C GLY A 265 5.70 74.31 -2.75
N LYS A 266 6.12 74.36 -1.47
CA LYS A 266 6.68 75.57 -0.85
C LYS A 266 7.98 76.02 -1.52
N ILE A 267 8.88 75.08 -1.81
CA ILE A 267 10.15 75.37 -2.49
C ILE A 267 9.89 75.93 -3.89
N LEU A 268 8.99 75.31 -4.67
CA LEU A 268 8.61 75.79 -5.99
C LEU A 268 8.01 77.21 -5.93
N ALA A 269 7.13 77.48 -4.97
CA ALA A 269 6.57 78.82 -4.77
C ALA A 269 7.67 79.86 -4.48
N ARG A 270 8.65 79.51 -3.62
CA ARG A 270 9.77 80.40 -3.29
C ARG A 270 10.72 80.62 -4.47
N LEU A 271 10.97 79.59 -5.28
CA LEU A 271 11.78 79.69 -6.49
C LEU A 271 11.12 80.65 -7.50
N ASN A 272 9.82 80.52 -7.72
CA ASN A 272 9.08 81.44 -8.60
C ASN A 272 9.14 82.89 -8.08
N GLU A 273 8.97 83.10 -6.77
CA GLU A 273 9.07 84.43 -6.17
C GLU A 273 10.47 85.04 -6.35
N LEU A 274 11.52 84.26 -6.16
CA LEU A 274 12.91 84.69 -6.38
C LEU A 274 13.17 85.00 -7.86
N GLU A 275 12.65 84.20 -8.79
CA GLU A 275 12.76 84.46 -10.23
C GLU A 275 12.15 85.82 -10.59
N ASP A 276 10.96 86.12 -10.07
CA ASP A 276 10.29 87.40 -10.29
C ASP A 276 11.07 88.57 -9.68
N GLN A 277 11.62 88.41 -8.47
CA GLN A 277 12.46 89.43 -7.83
C GLN A 277 13.75 89.69 -8.66
N ILE A 278 14.36 88.65 -9.21
CA ILE A 278 15.55 88.77 -10.08
C ILE A 278 15.19 89.53 -11.37
N LYS A 279 14.08 89.19 -12.05
CA LYS A 279 13.62 89.91 -13.24
C LYS A 279 13.41 91.40 -12.98
N VAL A 280 12.77 91.74 -11.86
CA VAL A 280 12.50 93.14 -11.49
C VAL A 280 13.77 93.90 -11.13
N GLN A 281 14.72 93.28 -10.41
CA GLN A 281 15.98 93.93 -10.04
C GLN A 281 16.92 94.11 -11.25
N ILE A 282 16.96 93.14 -12.17
CA ILE A 282 17.76 93.25 -13.40
C ILE A 282 17.22 94.36 -14.31
N GLN A 283 15.90 94.50 -14.47
CA GLN A 283 15.31 95.58 -15.26
C GLN A 283 15.54 96.99 -14.65
N LYS A 284 15.68 97.09 -13.33
CA LYS A 284 15.93 98.37 -12.63
C LYS A 284 17.40 98.79 -12.54
N ALA A 285 18.36 97.87 -12.69
CA ALA A 285 19.75 98.12 -12.26
C ALA A 285 20.77 98.45 -13.37
N THR A 286 20.52 98.23 -14.66
CA THR A 286 21.59 98.33 -15.68
C THR A 286 21.16 99.15 -16.89
N GLY A 287 21.80 100.28 -17.24
CA GLY A 287 23.15 100.30 -17.84
C GLY A 287 23.17 99.83 -19.32
N PHE A 288 22.22 98.97 -19.69
CA PHE A 288 22.17 98.27 -20.97
C PHE A 288 21.56 99.13 -22.09
N SER A 289 20.54 99.96 -21.79
CA SER A 289 19.92 100.84 -22.80
C SER A 289 20.83 102.00 -23.21
N LEU A 290 21.62 102.55 -22.28
CA LEU A 290 22.51 103.69 -22.54
C LEU A 290 23.74 103.28 -23.37
N PHE A 291 24.41 102.18 -22.99
CA PHE A 291 25.55 101.63 -23.73
C PHE A 291 25.17 101.31 -25.18
N HIS A 292 24.01 100.68 -25.40
CA HIS A 292 23.55 100.35 -26.74
C HIS A 292 23.35 101.60 -27.60
N SER A 293 22.74 102.66 -27.05
CA SER A 293 22.52 103.92 -27.80
C SER A 293 23.82 104.63 -28.23
N PHE A 294 24.87 104.59 -27.41
CA PHE A 294 26.17 105.17 -27.75
C PHE A 294 26.99 104.30 -28.71
N GLN A 295 26.93 102.97 -28.56
CA GLN A 295 27.59 102.04 -29.45
C GLN A 295 27.00 102.10 -30.87
N THR A 296 25.68 102.20 -31.02
CA THR A 296 25.03 102.35 -32.33
C THR A 296 25.45 103.65 -33.02
N ARG A 297 25.54 104.77 -32.27
CA ARG A 297 26.02 106.07 -32.80
C ARG A 297 27.51 106.02 -33.18
N GLN A 298 28.36 105.36 -32.39
CA GLN A 298 29.78 105.18 -32.69
C GLN A 298 29.98 104.40 -33.99
N LEU A 299 29.25 103.29 -34.18
CA LEU A 299 29.35 102.47 -35.39
C LEU A 299 28.87 103.20 -36.65
N ALA A 300 27.85 104.06 -36.52
CA ALA A 300 27.39 104.91 -37.63
C ALA A 300 28.47 105.93 -38.04
N LEU A 301 29.14 106.56 -37.08
CA LEU A 301 30.23 107.51 -37.34
C LEU A 301 31.47 106.84 -37.92
N ALA A 302 31.81 105.62 -37.49
CA ALA A 302 32.93 104.85 -38.05
C ALA A 302 32.72 104.52 -39.55
N LYS A 303 31.48 104.27 -39.97
CA LYS A 303 31.13 104.10 -41.40
C LYS A 303 31.28 105.40 -42.18
N SER A 304 30.82 106.52 -41.63
CA SER A 304 30.93 107.84 -42.27
C SER A 304 32.40 108.26 -42.45
N LYS A 305 33.26 108.03 -41.44
CA LYS A 305 34.70 108.28 -41.53
C LYS A 305 35.36 107.51 -42.68
N ARG A 306 35.00 106.24 -42.87
CA ARG A 306 35.51 105.41 -43.97
C ARG A 306 35.08 105.96 -45.34
N TYR A 307 33.87 106.50 -45.44
CA TYR A 307 33.39 107.16 -46.65
C TYR A 307 34.23 108.39 -46.99
N TRP A 308 34.47 109.29 -46.02
CA TRP A 308 35.30 110.49 -46.25
C TRP A 308 36.77 110.18 -46.54
N ALA A 309 37.33 109.13 -45.92
CA ALA A 309 38.67 108.64 -46.26
C ALA A 309 38.75 108.18 -47.72
N GLY A 310 37.76 107.39 -48.17
CA GLY A 310 37.66 106.93 -49.55
C GLY A 310 37.50 108.09 -50.54
N ALA A 311 36.62 109.04 -50.25
CA ALA A 311 36.41 110.23 -51.07
C ALA A 311 37.69 111.08 -51.20
N LEU A 312 38.46 111.21 -50.12
CA LEU A 312 39.75 111.92 -50.13
C LEU A 312 40.79 111.21 -51.01
N VAL A 313 40.90 109.87 -50.92
CA VAL A 313 41.81 109.10 -51.79
C VAL A 313 41.44 109.27 -53.26
N VAL A 314 40.16 109.21 -53.60
CA VAL A 314 39.67 109.40 -54.98
C VAL A 314 39.97 110.82 -55.47
N LEU A 315 39.74 111.85 -54.65
CA LEU A 315 40.03 113.24 -55.01
C LEU A 315 41.53 113.49 -55.19
N VAL A 316 42.39 112.89 -54.36
CA VAL A 316 43.86 112.99 -54.52
C VAL A 316 44.30 112.32 -55.82
N LEU A 317 43.78 111.14 -56.15
CA LEU A 317 44.07 110.48 -57.43
C LEU A 317 43.55 111.29 -58.63
N ALA A 318 42.36 111.89 -58.53
CA ALA A 318 41.84 112.79 -59.54
C ALA A 318 42.73 114.04 -59.70
N SER A 319 43.26 114.59 -58.60
CA SER A 319 44.19 115.73 -58.66
C SER A 319 45.48 115.37 -59.39
N LEU A 320 46.05 114.19 -59.10
CA LEU A 320 47.25 113.68 -59.76
C LEU A 320 46.99 113.42 -61.25
N GLY A 321 45.83 112.84 -61.58
CA GLY A 321 45.40 112.61 -62.96
C GLY A 321 45.24 113.90 -63.76
N VAL A 322 44.63 114.93 -63.16
CA VAL A 322 44.51 116.25 -63.78
C VAL A 322 45.89 116.89 -63.95
N THR A 323 46.78 116.82 -62.96
CA THR A 323 48.14 117.38 -63.12
C THR A 323 48.96 116.65 -64.18
N TYR A 324 48.86 115.32 -64.27
CA TYR A 324 49.49 114.53 -65.33
C TYR A 324 48.94 114.90 -66.70
N PHE A 325 47.61 115.03 -66.81
CA PHE A 325 46.95 115.46 -68.05
C PHE A 325 47.42 116.85 -68.49
N VAL A 326 47.53 117.80 -67.57
CA VAL A 326 48.01 119.16 -67.86
C VAL A 326 49.46 119.16 -68.36
N ILE A 327 50.36 118.43 -67.70
CA ILE A 327 51.79 118.34 -68.08
C ILE A 327 51.93 117.67 -69.45
N SER A 328 51.13 116.64 -69.75
CA SER A 328 51.23 115.92 -71.03
C SER A 328 50.80 116.75 -72.25
N THR A 329 49.94 117.75 -72.05
CA THR A 329 49.26 118.43 -73.17
C THR A 329 49.90 119.78 -73.52
N HIS A 330 50.60 120.45 -72.60
CA HIS A 330 51.19 121.77 -72.88
C HIS A 330 52.55 121.94 -72.18
N THR A 331 53.58 122.18 -72.98
CA THR A 331 54.95 122.52 -72.52
C THR A 331 55.19 124.03 -72.44
N GLU A 332 54.26 124.84 -72.94
CA GLU A 332 54.37 126.30 -72.96
C GLU A 332 53.29 126.96 -72.08
N PHE A 333 53.69 128.01 -71.36
CA PHE A 333 52.83 128.74 -70.42
C PHE A 333 51.86 129.68 -71.17
N ASP A 334 50.80 129.13 -71.77
CA ASP A 334 49.73 129.88 -72.46
C ASP A 334 48.46 130.05 -71.59
N VAL A 335 47.49 130.87 -72.00
CA VAL A 335 46.21 131.12 -71.32
C VAL A 335 45.47 129.81 -71.01
N ALA A 336 45.57 128.80 -71.89
CA ALA A 336 45.04 127.47 -71.67
C ALA A 336 45.66 126.74 -70.45
N PHE A 337 46.93 127.00 -70.14
CA PHE A 337 47.60 126.48 -68.94
C PHE A 337 47.01 127.09 -67.66
N TYR A 338 46.81 128.41 -67.62
CA TYR A 338 46.20 129.09 -66.47
C TYR A 338 44.73 128.70 -66.26
N LEU A 339 43.99 128.47 -67.34
CA LEU A 339 42.59 128.04 -67.26
C LEU A 339 42.49 126.60 -66.73
N LYS A 340 43.40 125.71 -67.14
CA LYS A 340 43.51 124.35 -66.58
C LYS A 340 44.05 124.33 -65.15
N LEU A 341 44.93 125.26 -64.79
CA LEU A 341 45.38 125.46 -63.40
C LEU A 341 44.21 125.92 -62.51
N SER A 342 43.31 126.75 -63.03
CA SER A 342 42.10 127.14 -62.29
C SER A 342 41.17 125.97 -61.96
N LEU A 343 41.16 124.92 -62.80
CA LEU A 343 40.41 123.68 -62.55
C LEU A 343 40.95 122.89 -61.35
N SER A 344 42.22 123.10 -60.99
CA SER A 344 42.81 122.48 -59.79
C SER A 344 42.41 123.18 -58.48
N LEU A 345 41.97 124.45 -58.53
CA LEU A 345 41.57 125.21 -57.33
C LEU A 345 40.32 124.62 -56.63
N PRO A 346 39.21 124.29 -57.33
CA PRO A 346 38.08 123.58 -56.72
C PRO A 346 38.48 122.22 -56.15
N LEU A 347 39.44 121.54 -56.78
CA LEU A 347 39.91 120.22 -56.38
C LEU A 347 40.77 120.28 -55.11
N ILE A 348 41.64 121.30 -55.01
CA ILE A 348 42.40 121.61 -53.79
C ILE A 348 41.43 122.00 -52.66
N TYR A 349 40.41 122.81 -52.94
CA TYR A 349 39.39 123.14 -51.95
C TYR A 349 38.59 121.91 -51.51
N ALA A 350 38.20 121.02 -52.44
CA ALA A 350 37.50 119.78 -52.12
C ALA A 350 38.35 118.82 -51.28
N ILE A 351 39.66 118.73 -51.56
CA ILE A 351 40.61 117.95 -50.74
C ILE A 351 40.71 118.56 -49.33
N ALA A 352 40.87 119.88 -49.22
CA ALA A 352 40.92 120.56 -47.92
C ALA A 352 39.62 120.36 -47.13
N PHE A 353 38.46 120.49 -47.78
CA PHE A 353 37.16 120.28 -47.18
C PHE A 353 36.98 118.83 -46.69
N CYS A 354 37.31 117.83 -47.53
CA CYS A 354 37.22 116.42 -47.14
C CYS A 354 38.18 116.09 -45.98
N THR A 355 39.37 116.72 -45.95
CA THR A 355 40.34 116.53 -44.86
C THR A 355 39.76 117.05 -43.53
N VAL A 356 39.13 118.22 -43.55
CA VAL A 356 38.48 118.80 -42.36
C VAL A 356 37.30 117.95 -41.88
N GLN A 357 36.46 117.46 -42.78
CA GLN A 357 35.32 116.61 -42.41
C GLN A 357 35.77 115.25 -41.87
N TYR A 358 36.79 114.63 -42.50
CA TYR A 358 37.38 113.39 -42.00
C TYR A 358 37.95 113.56 -40.59
N SER A 359 38.66 114.66 -40.32
CA SER A 359 39.19 114.97 -38.99
C SER A 359 38.07 115.18 -37.96
N ARG A 360 37.01 115.89 -38.33
CA ARG A 360 35.86 116.14 -37.45
C ARG A 360 35.11 114.85 -37.10
N GLU A 361 34.87 113.98 -38.07
CA GLU A 361 34.18 112.70 -37.82
C GLU A 361 35.03 111.73 -37.01
N ARG A 362 36.35 111.69 -37.23
CA ARG A 362 37.27 110.92 -36.39
C ARG A 362 37.25 111.42 -34.94
N LYS A 363 37.24 112.73 -34.72
CA LYS A 363 37.14 113.32 -33.37
C LYS A 363 35.85 112.91 -32.67
N LEU A 364 34.72 112.89 -33.40
CA LEU A 364 33.44 112.45 -32.86
C LEU A 364 33.41 110.94 -32.57
N GLU A 365 33.98 110.10 -33.44
CA GLU A 365 34.11 108.66 -33.19
C GLU A 365 34.88 108.36 -31.90
N GLU A 366 36.02 109.02 -31.69
CA GLU A 366 36.85 108.87 -30.50
C GLU A 366 36.10 109.34 -29.22
N GLU A 367 35.31 110.41 -29.32
CA GLU A 367 34.50 110.92 -28.20
C GLU A 367 33.36 109.95 -27.81
N TYR A 368 32.63 109.39 -28.79
CA TYR A 368 31.57 108.42 -28.52
C TYR A 368 32.14 107.05 -28.10
N ALA A 369 33.32 106.66 -28.58
CA ALA A 369 34.05 105.49 -28.10
C ALA A 369 34.42 105.61 -26.61
N PHE A 370 34.91 106.78 -26.21
CA PHE A 370 35.22 107.07 -24.81
C PHE A 370 33.95 107.05 -23.95
N LYS A 371 32.87 107.72 -24.39
CA LYS A 371 31.57 107.72 -23.68
C LYS A 371 30.98 106.32 -23.53
N SER A 372 31.11 105.48 -24.56
CA SER A 372 30.68 104.07 -24.54
C SER A 372 31.48 103.24 -23.53
N ASN A 373 32.82 103.31 -23.56
CA ASN A 373 33.67 102.60 -22.60
C ASN A 373 33.44 103.05 -21.14
N ILE A 374 33.27 104.35 -20.93
CA ILE A 374 32.98 104.86 -19.59
C ILE A 374 31.61 104.38 -19.10
N SER A 375 30.59 104.33 -19.97
CA SER A 375 29.26 103.84 -19.58
C SER A 375 29.27 102.37 -19.12
N ILE A 376 30.17 101.54 -19.67
CA ILE A 376 30.43 100.17 -19.18
C ILE A 376 31.07 100.20 -17.79
N SER A 377 32.05 101.08 -17.58
CA SER A 377 32.80 101.15 -16.31
C SER A 377 32.02 101.80 -15.16
N LEU A 378 31.01 102.62 -15.46
CA LEU A 378 30.21 103.34 -14.47
C LEU A 378 29.44 102.38 -13.52
N VAL A 379 29.04 101.22 -14.04
CA VAL A 379 28.29 100.19 -13.29
C VAL A 379 29.17 99.55 -12.19
N PRO A 380 30.39 99.05 -12.49
CA PRO A 380 31.34 98.61 -11.46
C PRO A 380 31.68 99.69 -10.42
N TYR A 381 31.87 100.95 -10.83
CA TYR A 381 32.20 102.02 -9.89
C TYR A 381 31.03 102.36 -8.96
N LYS A 382 29.78 102.34 -9.47
CA LYS A 382 28.59 102.46 -8.63
C LYS A 382 28.52 101.34 -7.60
N ASP A 383 28.76 100.08 -8.01
CA ASP A 383 28.72 98.93 -7.11
C ASP A 383 29.83 98.94 -6.05
N LEU A 384 31.02 99.43 -6.41
CA LEU A 384 32.14 99.63 -5.48
C LEU A 384 31.83 100.68 -4.42
N VAL A 385 31.26 101.82 -4.82
CA VAL A 385 30.93 102.90 -3.88
C VAL A 385 29.68 102.56 -3.05
N GLU A 386 28.68 101.88 -3.62
CA GLU A 386 27.51 101.39 -2.85
C GLU A 386 27.91 100.38 -1.76
N LYS A 387 28.95 99.57 -1.98
CA LYS A 387 29.51 98.67 -0.97
C LYS A 387 30.34 99.38 0.10
N LEU A 388 30.85 100.58 -0.18
CA LEU A 388 31.71 101.35 0.74
C LEU A 388 30.91 102.29 1.65
N ILE A 389 29.61 102.48 1.44
CA ILE A 389 28.78 103.42 2.19
C ILE A 389 27.68 102.68 2.96
N ASP A 390 27.65 102.89 4.28
CA ASP A 390 26.64 102.30 5.16
C ASP A 390 25.33 103.10 5.10
N LYS A 391 24.19 102.44 4.84
CA LYS A 391 22.93 103.08 4.42
C LYS A 391 22.19 103.84 5.53
N GLN A 392 22.77 103.97 6.73
CA GLN A 392 22.11 104.53 7.93
C GLN A 392 22.47 105.99 8.27
N GLN A 393 23.48 106.62 7.65
CA GLN A 393 23.76 108.05 7.87
C GLN A 393 23.26 108.94 6.70
N PRO A 394 22.46 109.98 6.97
CA PRO A 394 21.92 110.86 5.91
C PRO A 394 22.97 111.74 5.23
N GLN A 395 24.08 112.08 5.92
CA GLN A 395 25.16 112.89 5.35
C GLN A 395 25.99 112.15 4.27
N ASP A 396 26.12 110.82 4.39
CA ASP A 396 26.89 110.03 3.42
C ASP A 396 26.08 109.71 2.15
N LYS A 397 24.75 109.68 2.23
CA LYS A 397 23.87 109.61 1.04
C LYS A 397 23.95 110.86 0.18
N GLU A 398 24.06 112.04 0.79
CA GLU A 398 24.25 113.29 0.05
C GLU A 398 25.63 113.35 -0.62
N ARG A 399 26.68 112.86 0.06
CA ARG A 399 28.03 112.73 -0.53
C ARG A 399 28.07 111.70 -1.67
N PHE A 400 27.35 110.59 -1.54
CA PHE A 400 27.17 109.61 -2.61
C PHE A 400 26.47 110.22 -3.82
N ASN A 401 25.35 110.91 -3.61
CA ASN A 401 24.61 111.55 -4.68
C ASN A 401 25.41 112.68 -5.34
N ALA A 402 26.15 113.48 -4.56
CA ALA A 402 27.05 114.50 -5.08
C ALA A 402 28.21 113.89 -5.89
N PHE A 403 28.80 112.78 -5.44
CA PHE A 403 29.85 112.07 -6.14
C PHE A 403 29.35 111.43 -7.45
N ILE A 404 28.17 110.83 -7.43
CA ILE A 404 27.54 110.26 -8.63
C ILE A 404 27.17 111.38 -9.61
N ILE A 405 26.62 112.50 -9.14
CA ILE A 405 26.31 113.66 -9.99
C ILE A 405 27.58 114.31 -10.55
N ASP A 406 28.64 114.49 -9.77
CA ASP A 406 29.93 115.03 -10.24
C ASP A 406 30.61 114.08 -11.24
N SER A 407 30.59 112.78 -10.96
CA SER A 407 31.13 111.75 -11.86
C SER A 407 30.36 111.69 -13.17
N ILE A 408 29.02 111.71 -13.13
CA ILE A 408 28.19 111.78 -14.33
C ILE A 408 28.46 113.11 -15.07
N THR A 409 28.54 114.24 -14.37
CA THR A 409 28.80 115.56 -14.98
C THR A 409 30.17 115.60 -15.66
N LYS A 410 31.22 115.00 -15.08
CA LYS A 410 32.57 114.87 -15.69
C LYS A 410 32.63 113.90 -16.86
N VAL A 411 31.76 112.89 -16.89
CA VAL A 411 31.63 111.96 -18.02
C VAL A 411 30.87 112.59 -19.18
N PHE A 412 29.93 113.49 -18.88
CA PHE A 412 29.15 114.22 -19.89
C PHE A 412 29.78 115.55 -20.34
N THR A 413 30.70 116.15 -19.58
CA THR A 413 31.51 117.29 -20.02
C THR A 413 32.72 116.81 -20.81
N SER A 414 32.90 117.34 -22.02
CA SER A 414 33.95 116.90 -22.95
C SER A 414 35.34 117.18 -22.35
N PRO A 415 36.31 116.25 -22.41
CA PRO A 415 37.71 116.51 -22.06
C PRO A 415 38.38 117.59 -22.95
N THR A 416 37.64 118.12 -23.93
CA THR A 416 38.17 118.98 -24.99
C THR A 416 37.94 120.47 -24.78
N ASP A 417 37.16 120.90 -23.77
CA ASP A 417 36.96 122.34 -23.51
C ASP A 417 38.14 122.98 -22.75
N LYS A 418 38.94 122.20 -22.00
CA LYS A 418 40.09 122.73 -21.23
C LYS A 418 41.43 122.78 -21.99
N ILE A 419 41.52 122.24 -23.20
CA ILE A 419 42.78 122.19 -23.98
C ILE A 419 42.77 123.20 -25.16
N PHE A 420 41.62 123.80 -25.50
CA PHE A 420 41.50 124.57 -26.75
C PHE A 420 40.89 125.98 -26.63
N GLU A 421 40.74 126.53 -25.41
CA GLU A 421 40.50 127.97 -25.21
C GLU A 421 41.83 128.71 -24.99
N SER A 422 42.61 128.90 -26.07
CA SER A 422 43.54 130.03 -26.13
C SER A 422 43.76 130.44 -27.59
N GLU A 423 43.23 131.62 -27.92
CA GLU A 423 43.53 132.48 -29.09
C GLU A 423 43.03 131.92 -30.44
N GLY A 424 41.98 132.46 -31.06
CA GLY A 424 41.82 133.84 -31.50
C GLY A 424 41.83 133.85 -33.03
N LYS A 425 40.69 134.15 -33.68
CA LYS A 425 40.61 134.39 -35.14
C LYS A 425 41.58 135.55 -35.53
N PRO A 426 41.96 135.76 -36.80
CA PRO A 426 42.16 134.89 -37.98
C PRO A 426 43.51 135.13 -38.69
N ARG A 427 44.02 134.19 -39.49
CA ARG A 427 44.71 134.44 -40.79
C ARG A 427 45.16 133.11 -41.35
N VAL A 428 44.80 132.84 -42.60
CA VAL A 428 45.26 131.67 -43.34
C VAL A 428 46.76 131.84 -43.56
N ASP A 429 47.55 131.25 -42.68
CA ASP A 429 48.99 131.08 -42.89
C ASP A 429 49.16 129.88 -43.84
N SER A 430 49.12 130.20 -45.13
CA SER A 430 49.17 129.25 -46.24
C SER A 430 50.37 128.30 -46.11
N ASP A 431 51.45 128.71 -45.46
CA ASP A 431 52.67 127.93 -45.31
C ASP A 431 52.51 126.71 -44.37
N LYS A 432 51.66 126.80 -43.33
CA LYS A 432 51.34 125.66 -42.45
C LYS A 432 50.32 124.71 -43.07
N ALA A 433 49.32 125.26 -43.78
CA ALA A 433 48.35 124.44 -44.50
C ALA A 433 49.01 123.63 -45.62
N ILE A 434 49.95 124.24 -46.36
CA ILE A 434 50.72 123.57 -47.42
C ILE A 434 51.68 122.52 -46.83
N LYS A 435 52.31 122.77 -45.67
CA LYS A 435 53.15 121.76 -44.99
C LYS A 435 52.35 120.57 -44.47
N HIS A 436 51.16 120.78 -43.91
CA HIS A 436 50.29 119.68 -43.49
C HIS A 436 49.73 118.90 -44.70
N LEU A 437 49.33 119.57 -45.78
CA LEU A 437 48.95 118.94 -47.06
C LEU A 437 50.12 118.12 -47.64
N GLY A 438 51.33 118.67 -47.65
CA GLY A 438 52.53 117.98 -48.11
C GLY A 438 52.84 116.73 -47.30
N SER A 439 52.73 116.79 -45.97
CA SER A 439 52.95 115.63 -45.09
C SER A 439 51.87 114.55 -45.24
N ALA A 440 50.60 114.94 -45.45
CA ALA A 440 49.49 114.02 -45.63
C ALA A 440 49.49 113.36 -47.02
N ILE A 441 49.82 114.12 -48.08
CA ILE A 441 50.01 113.56 -49.43
C ILE A 441 51.20 112.59 -49.43
N LYS A 442 52.31 112.94 -48.76
CA LYS A 442 53.50 112.08 -48.72
C LYS A 442 53.24 110.74 -48.01
N ALA A 443 52.51 110.75 -46.90
CA ALA A 443 52.12 109.53 -46.17
C ALA A 443 51.13 108.63 -46.94
N ILE A 444 50.38 109.18 -47.90
CA ILE A 444 49.42 108.44 -48.74
C ILE A 444 50.06 107.94 -50.05
N VAL A 445 51.03 108.68 -50.60
CA VAL A 445 51.71 108.31 -51.86
C VAL A 445 52.82 107.27 -51.63
N GLU A 446 53.52 107.28 -50.49
CA GLU A 446 54.58 106.30 -50.17
C GLU A 446 54.13 104.82 -50.21
N PRO A 447 52.93 104.43 -49.74
CA PRO A 447 52.43 103.07 -49.86
C PRO A 447 51.98 102.67 -51.27
N LEU A 448 51.64 103.62 -52.14
CA LEU A 448 51.12 103.40 -53.50
C LEU A 448 52.22 103.39 -54.59
N LYS A 449 53.45 103.75 -54.22
CA LYS A 449 54.64 103.76 -55.08
C LYS A 449 54.87 102.44 -55.85
N PRO A 450 54.79 101.24 -55.25
CA PRO A 450 55.00 99.98 -55.99
C PRO A 450 53.88 99.66 -56.99
N PHE A 451 52.69 100.24 -56.87
CA PHE A 451 51.60 100.08 -57.84
C PHE A 451 51.74 100.99 -59.06
N LEU A 452 52.34 102.18 -58.91
CA LEU A 452 52.61 103.11 -60.01
C LEU A 452 53.75 102.64 -60.91
N ASP A 453 54.77 101.97 -60.36
CA ASP A 453 55.87 101.39 -61.13
C ASP A 453 55.42 100.14 -61.94
N ALA A 454 54.39 99.41 -61.46
CA ALA A 454 53.80 98.27 -62.17
C ALA A 454 52.94 98.66 -63.39
N ILE A 455 52.57 99.94 -63.53
CA ILE A 455 51.77 100.47 -64.66
C ILE A 455 52.69 101.05 -65.76
N LYS A 456 54.02 101.07 -65.54
CA LYS A 456 55.01 101.56 -66.52
C LYS A 456 55.70 100.47 -67.35
N HIS A 457 55.24 99.22 -67.27
CA HIS A 457 55.62 98.13 -68.18
C HIS A 457 54.43 97.58 -68.95
#